data_AF-A0A1B7NME8-F1
#
_entry.id   AF-A0A1B7NME8-F1
#
_cell.length_a   1.000
_cell.length_b   1.000
_cell.length_c   1.000
_cell.angle_alpha   90.00
_cell.angle_beta   90.00
_cell.angle_gamma   90.00
#
_symmetry.space_group_name_H-M   'P 1'
#
loop_
_entity.id
_entity.type
_entity.pdbx_description
1 polymer ?
#
loop_
_entity_poly.entity_id
_entity_poly.type
_entity_poly.pdbx_seq_one_letter_code
_entity_poly.pdbx_strand_id
1 'polypeptide(L)'
;MPKNLHKIQKQISKKRGKLDSLHENSRDAKRLRRAGGREHKLAVAAAVTMRGRQSFVDRVHFFQENVPEPPAPLSDGDIVQLITRFIARNQPELEQLQQERRP
;
A
#
# COMPACT_ATOMS: atom_id res chain seq x y z
N MET A 1 24.46 -17.05 6.34
CA MET A 1 24.62 -15.84 5.48
C MET A 1 23.45 -14.89 5.72
N PRO A 2 23.67 -13.63 6.12
CA PRO A 2 22.58 -12.65 6.25
C PRO A 2 21.92 -12.40 4.88
N LYS A 3 20.57 -12.36 4.84
CA LYS A 3 19.78 -12.14 3.61
C LYS A 3 19.18 -10.73 3.50
N ASN A 4 19.07 -10.02 4.63
CA ASN A 4 18.54 -8.67 4.73
C ASN A 4 19.59 -7.64 4.25
N LEU A 5 19.16 -6.64 3.46
CA LEU A 5 20.03 -5.58 2.95
C LEU A 5 20.80 -4.86 4.05
N HIS A 6 20.13 -4.45 5.13
CA HIS A 6 20.76 -3.72 6.23
C HIS A 6 21.91 -4.51 6.86
N LYS A 7 21.71 -5.82 7.06
CA LYS A 7 22.76 -6.71 7.58
C LYS A 7 23.92 -6.89 6.59
N ILE A 8 23.63 -6.94 5.28
CA ILE A 8 24.63 -7.06 4.23
C ILE A 8 25.43 -5.76 4.08
N GLN A 9 24.77 -4.60 4.08
CA GLN A 9 25.40 -3.28 4.11
C GLN A 9 26.35 -3.18 5.30
N LYS A 10 25.86 -3.46 6.51
CA LYS A 10 26.69 -3.43 7.73
C LYS A 10 27.89 -4.38 7.64
N GLN A 11 27.71 -5.59 7.12
CA GLN A 11 28.80 -6.55 6.99
C GLN A 11 29.87 -6.07 5.99
N ILE A 12 29.45 -5.56 4.83
CA ILE A 12 30.37 -5.05 3.81
C ILE A 12 31.08 -3.80 4.32
N SER A 13 30.36 -2.89 4.98
CA SER A 13 30.96 -1.67 5.53
C SER A 13 32.01 -1.97 6.58
N LYS A 14 31.75 -2.94 7.46
CA LYS A 14 32.75 -3.40 8.45
C LYS A 14 34.00 -4.00 7.81
N LYS A 15 33.88 -4.63 6.63
CA LYS A 15 34.98 -5.33 5.96
C LYS A 15 35.78 -4.43 5.01
N ARG A 16 35.12 -3.50 4.31
CA ARG A 16 35.68 -2.74 3.19
C ARG A 16 35.60 -1.22 3.37
N GLY A 17 34.97 -0.73 4.44
CA GLY A 17 34.80 0.70 4.68
C GLY A 17 33.56 1.26 3.99
N LYS A 18 33.68 2.38 3.27
CA LYS A 18 32.53 3.02 2.60
C LYS A 18 31.96 2.09 1.51
N LEU A 19 30.63 2.07 1.35
CA LEU A 19 29.98 1.24 0.33
C LEU A 19 30.19 1.77 -1.09
N ASP A 20 30.40 3.07 -1.23
CA ASP A 20 30.52 3.74 -2.54
C ASP A 20 31.88 3.49 -3.22
N SER A 21 32.86 2.92 -2.51
CA SER A 21 34.17 2.56 -3.07
C SER A 21 34.21 1.15 -3.68
N LEU A 22 33.08 0.44 -3.73
CA LEU A 22 32.99 -0.91 -4.30
C LEU A 22 33.00 -0.85 -5.83
N HIS A 23 33.94 -1.57 -6.45
CA HIS A 23 33.90 -1.78 -7.90
C HIS A 23 32.60 -2.49 -8.30
N GLU A 24 32.00 -2.05 -9.40
CA GLU A 24 30.67 -2.46 -9.85
C GLU A 24 30.51 -3.98 -9.96
N ASN A 25 31.54 -4.64 -10.51
CA ASN A 25 31.54 -6.08 -10.75
C ASN A 25 32.08 -6.91 -9.58
N SER A 26 32.42 -6.28 -8.46
CA SER A 26 32.90 -6.98 -7.26
C SER A 26 31.83 -7.92 -6.69
N ARG A 27 32.27 -8.97 -6.00
CA ARG A 27 31.36 -9.93 -5.34
C ARG A 27 30.46 -9.24 -4.31
N ASP A 28 30.99 -8.25 -3.61
CA ASP A 28 30.27 -7.50 -2.58
C ASP A 28 29.24 -6.55 -3.20
N ALA A 29 29.55 -5.87 -4.31
CA ALA A 29 28.57 -5.08 -5.09
C ALA A 29 27.43 -5.95 -5.64
N LYS A 30 27.74 -7.12 -6.22
CA LYS A 30 26.72 -8.08 -6.67
C LYS A 30 25.85 -8.59 -5.52
N ARG A 31 26.43 -8.81 -4.34
CA ARG A 31 25.69 -9.20 -3.13
C ARG A 31 24.75 -8.09 -2.66
N LEU A 32 25.21 -6.85 -2.67
CA LEU A 32 24.40 -5.67 -2.32
C LEU A 32 23.22 -5.50 -3.29
N ARG A 33 23.46 -5.55 -4.61
CA ARG A 33 22.42 -5.48 -5.64
C ARG A 33 21.35 -6.56 -5.47
N ARG A 34 21.76 -7.82 -5.22
CA ARG A 34 20.82 -8.92 -4.97
C ARG A 34 20.00 -8.71 -3.70
N ALA A 35 20.59 -8.16 -2.65
CA ALA A 35 19.87 -7.85 -1.42
C ALA A 35 18.85 -6.74 -1.63
N GLY A 36 19.25 -5.63 -2.27
CA GLY A 36 18.38 -4.51 -2.61
C GLY A 36 17.24 -4.94 -3.53
N GLY A 37 17.51 -5.77 -4.53
CA GLY A 37 16.47 -6.31 -5.41
C GLY A 37 15.43 -7.17 -4.68
N ARG A 38 15.82 -7.92 -3.64
CA ARG A 38 14.85 -8.69 -2.82
C ARG A 38 14.00 -7.78 -1.96
N GLU A 39 14.61 -6.79 -1.32
CA GLU A 39 13.90 -5.84 -0.48
C GLU A 39 12.92 -5.00 -1.30
N HIS A 40 13.34 -4.54 -2.48
CA HIS A 40 12.46 -3.85 -3.41
C HIS A 40 11.23 -4.71 -3.79
N LYS A 41 11.44 -5.98 -4.16
CA LYS A 41 10.33 -6.89 -4.46
C LYS A 41 9.38 -7.07 -3.27
N LEU A 42 9.91 -7.18 -2.06
CA LEU A 42 9.11 -7.30 -0.84
C LEU A 42 8.33 -6.02 -0.58
N ALA A 43 8.94 -4.84 -0.74
CA ALA A 43 8.27 -3.56 -0.61
C ALA A 43 7.15 -3.39 -1.65
N VAL A 44 7.39 -3.79 -2.90
CA VAL A 44 6.35 -3.79 -3.95
C VAL A 44 5.20 -4.72 -3.60
N ALA A 45 5.49 -5.95 -3.17
CA ALA A 45 4.46 -6.91 -2.76
C ALA A 45 3.63 -6.40 -1.57
N ALA A 46 4.28 -5.78 -0.58
CA ALA A 46 3.61 -5.14 0.55
C ALA A 46 2.71 -3.99 0.08
N ALA A 47 3.20 -3.10 -0.79
CA ALA A 47 2.44 -1.98 -1.31
C ALA A 47 1.22 -2.42 -2.16
N VAL A 48 1.36 -3.49 -2.94
CA VAL A 48 0.24 -4.09 -3.69
C VAL A 48 -0.78 -4.68 -2.72
N THR A 49 -0.32 -5.41 -1.70
CA THR A 49 -1.19 -5.99 -0.68
C THR A 49 -1.96 -4.92 0.09
N MET A 50 -1.28 -3.83 0.48
CA MET A 50 -1.91 -2.70 1.16
C MET A 50 -2.97 -2.03 0.28
N ARG A 51 -2.65 -1.74 -0.99
CA ARG A 51 -3.62 -1.18 -1.95
C ARG A 51 -4.83 -2.09 -2.16
N GLY A 52 -4.62 -3.41 -2.28
CA GLY A 52 -5.71 -4.37 -2.38
C GLY A 52 -6.57 -4.46 -1.10
N ARG A 53 -6.01 -4.11 0.06
CA ARG A 53 -6.75 -4.06 1.34
C ARG A 53 -7.44 -2.72 1.59
N GLN A 54 -7.05 -1.66 0.89
CA GLN A 54 -7.58 -0.31 1.08
C GLN A 54 -9.11 -0.29 0.98
N SER A 55 -9.69 -1.04 0.04
CA SER A 55 -11.16 -1.13 -0.12
C SER A 55 -11.90 -1.65 1.13
N PHE A 56 -11.26 -2.50 1.93
CA PHE A 56 -11.87 -2.97 3.18
C PHE A 56 -11.78 -1.90 4.27
N VAL A 57 -10.66 -1.18 4.33
CA VAL A 57 -10.47 -0.06 5.26
C VAL A 57 -11.47 1.06 4.96
N ASP A 58 -11.55 1.48 3.70
CA ASP A 58 -12.48 2.53 3.26
C ASP A 58 -13.93 2.14 3.53
N ARG A 59 -14.27 0.85 3.36
CA ARG A 59 -15.60 0.33 3.67
C ARG A 59 -15.91 0.47 5.15
N VAL A 60 -15.03 -0.01 6.03
CA VAL A 60 -15.23 0.08 7.48
C VAL A 60 -15.32 1.54 7.92
N HIS A 61 -14.42 2.39 7.43
CA HIS A 61 -14.40 3.82 7.72
C HIS A 61 -15.72 4.49 7.37
N PHE A 62 -16.21 4.29 6.14
CA PHE A 62 -17.48 4.86 5.70
C PHE A 62 -18.64 4.47 6.62
N PHE A 63 -18.75 3.18 6.98
CA PHE A 63 -19.84 2.76 7.86
C PHE A 63 -19.68 3.29 9.28
N GLN A 64 -18.45 3.37 9.81
CA GLN A 64 -18.21 3.96 11.12
C GLN A 64 -18.64 5.43 11.19
N GLU A 65 -18.33 6.22 10.16
CA GLU A 65 -18.71 7.65 10.10
C GLU A 65 -20.21 7.89 9.92
N ASN A 66 -20.93 6.92 9.36
CA ASN A 66 -22.35 7.06 9.03
C ASN A 66 -23.28 6.34 10.03
N VAL A 67 -22.72 5.75 11.10
CA VAL A 67 -23.48 5.16 12.21
C VAL A 67 -23.56 6.19 13.35
N PRO A 68 -24.73 6.37 13.98
CA PRO A 68 -24.87 7.30 15.10
C PRO A 68 -24.02 6.89 16.30
N GLU A 69 -23.47 7.89 16.99
CA GLU A 69 -22.82 7.73 18.29
C GLU A 69 -23.70 8.41 19.38
N PRO A 70 -24.25 7.67 20.36
CA PRO A 70 -24.02 6.26 20.68
C PRO A 70 -24.73 5.26 19.72
N PRO A 71 -24.23 4.01 19.62
CA PRO A 71 -24.77 3.01 18.70
C PRO A 71 -26.25 2.73 18.98
N ALA A 72 -27.11 3.07 18.02
CA ALA A 72 -28.51 2.72 18.03
C ALA A 72 -28.75 1.47 17.15
N PRO A 73 -29.75 0.64 17.47
CA PRO A 73 -30.14 -0.46 16.60
C PRO A 73 -30.61 0.11 15.25
N LEU A 74 -29.99 -0.35 14.17
CA LEU A 74 -30.37 -0.03 12.79
C LEU A 74 -31.39 -1.06 12.32
N SER A 75 -32.45 -0.60 11.66
CA SER A 75 -33.36 -1.50 10.96
C SER A 75 -32.71 -2.04 9.68
N ASP A 76 -33.23 -3.16 9.16
CA ASP A 76 -32.77 -3.71 7.88
C ASP A 76 -32.89 -2.68 6.74
N GLY A 77 -33.92 -1.83 6.79
CA GLY A 77 -34.12 -0.75 5.83
C GLY A 77 -33.01 0.30 5.88
N ASP A 78 -32.56 0.67 7.09
CA ASP A 78 -31.48 1.62 7.29
C ASP A 78 -30.15 1.06 6.78
N ILE A 79 -29.90 -0.23 7.04
CA ILE A 79 -28.72 -0.95 6.55
C ILE A 79 -28.68 -0.95 5.01
N VAL A 80 -29.79 -1.29 4.36
CA VAL A 80 -29.89 -1.28 2.88
C VAL A 80 -29.65 0.13 2.33
N GLN A 81 -30.18 1.17 2.97
CA GLN A 81 -29.93 2.54 2.56
C GLN A 81 -28.45 2.93 2.70
N LEU A 82 -27.80 2.59 3.81
CA LEU A 82 -26.36 2.84 4.01
C LEU A 82 -25.50 2.11 2.97
N ILE A 83 -25.82 0.86 2.66
CA ILE A 83 -25.13 0.09 1.62
C ILE A 83 -25.32 0.76 0.24
N THR A 84 -26.54 1.18 -0.07
CA THR A 84 -26.86 1.84 -1.35
C THR A 84 -26.08 3.15 -1.49
N ARG A 85 -26.00 3.94 -0.42
CA ARG A 85 -25.17 5.16 -0.38
C ARG A 85 -23.68 4.85 -0.57
N PHE A 86 -23.15 3.80 0.06
CA PHE A 86 -21.76 3.39 -0.11
C PHE A 86 -21.42 3.00 -1.56
N ILE A 87 -22.35 2.31 -2.23
CA ILE A 87 -22.20 1.91 -3.65
C ILE A 87 -22.27 3.13 -4.56
N ALA A 88 -23.21 4.05 -4.31
CA ALA A 88 -23.44 5.24 -5.12
C ALA A 88 -22.47 6.40 -4.84
N ARG A 89 -21.50 6.25 -3.93
CA ARG A 89 -20.65 7.36 -3.45
C ARG A 89 -19.86 8.10 -4.55
N ASN A 90 -19.48 7.40 -5.62
CA ASN A 90 -18.69 7.97 -6.72
C ASN A 90 -19.56 8.47 -7.88
N GLN A 91 -20.88 8.34 -7.79
CA GLN A 91 -21.83 8.77 -8.81
C GLN A 91 -21.64 10.26 -9.22
N PRO A 92 -21.51 11.24 -8.31
CA PRO A 92 -21.33 12.64 -8.71
C PRO A 92 -20.01 12.88 -9.45
N GLU A 93 -18.93 12.22 -9.04
CA GLU A 93 -17.62 12.32 -9.72
C GLU A 93 -17.68 11.69 -11.12
N LEU A 94 -18.35 10.55 -11.26
CA LEU A 94 -18.57 9.91 -12.56
C LEU A 94 -19.41 10.80 -13.49
N GLU A 95 -20.45 11.44 -12.98
CA GLU A 95 -21.27 12.38 -13.74
C GLU A 95 -20.46 13.59 -14.21
N GLN A 96 -19.61 14.15 -13.35
CA GLN A 96 -18.70 15.24 -13.72
C GLN A 96 -17.72 14.79 -14.84
N LEU A 97 -17.09 13.63 -14.69
CA LEU A 97 -16.17 13.09 -15.71
C LEU A 97 -16.88 12.81 -17.04
N GLN A 98 -18.15 12.41 -17.01
CA GLN A 98 -18.97 12.23 -18.22
C GLN A 98 -19.30 13.56 -18.89
N GLN A 99 -19.59 14.61 -18.12
CA GLN A 99 -19.85 15.95 -18.65
C GLN A 99 -18.59 16.58 -19.28
N GLU A 100 -17.42 16.39 -18.67
CA GLU A 100 -16.14 16.90 -19.16
C GLU A 100 -15.61 16.12 -20.38
N ARG A 101 -16.17 14.95 -20.66
CA ARG A 101 -15.82 14.14 -21.82
C ARG A 101 -16.29 14.87 -23.09
N ARG A 102 -15.34 15.22 -23.95
CA ARG A 102 -15.65 15.74 -25.29
C ARG A 102 -16.53 14.73 -26.05
N PRO A 103 -17.47 15.19 -26.89
CA PRO A 103 -18.33 14.33 -27.69
C PRO A 103 -17.51 13.37 -28.57
#